data_AF-A0A9X9A6X8-F1
#
_entry.id   AF-A0A9X9A6X8-F1
#
_cell.length_a   1.000
_cell.length_b   1.000
_cell.length_c   1.000
_cell.angle_alpha   90.00
_cell.angle_beta   90.00
_cell.angle_gamma   90.00
#
_symmetry.space_group_name_H-M   'P 1'
#
loop_
_entity.id
_entity.type
_entity.pdbx_description
1 polymer ?
#
loop_
_entity_poly.entity_id
_entity_poly.type
_entity_poly.pdbx_seq_one_letter_code
_entity_poly.pdbx_strand_id
1 'polypeptide(L)'
;MKKIFYILSVFILCVSIQHVVHSQSDAPELSSDCLEERKVRDEKHVKNIIQDIKSTFNLNIDEHSFWEVSKRDLEAAHLMYGGKENDSYYNSLTKIYDSGGFSEQPSLFVRAQEA
;
A
#
# COMPACT_ATOMS: atom_id res chain seq x y z
N MET A 1 32.81 32.46 33.87
CA MET A 1 33.13 31.14 33.28
C MET A 1 31.88 30.34 32.89
N LYS A 2 30.90 30.09 33.77
CA LYS A 2 29.65 29.34 33.43
C LYS A 2 28.89 29.83 32.18
N LYS A 3 28.77 31.15 31.99
CA LYS A 3 28.09 31.74 30.81
C LYS A 3 28.81 31.42 29.49
N ILE A 4 30.14 31.34 29.50
CA ILE A 4 30.95 31.04 28.31
C ILE A 4 30.78 29.57 27.92
N PHE A 5 30.79 28.66 28.90
CA PHE A 5 30.52 27.23 28.67
C PHE A 5 29.11 26.98 28.11
N TYR A 6 28.12 27.75 28.58
CA TYR A 6 26.75 27.64 28.06
C TYR A 6 26.67 28.05 26.58
N ILE A 7 27.31 29.17 26.21
CA ILE A 7 27.35 29.64 24.82
C ILE A 7 28.06 28.62 23.92
N LEU A 8 29.19 28.05 24.38
CA LEU A 8 29.92 27.01 23.66
C LEU A 8 29.09 25.73 23.48
N SER A 9 28.35 25.32 24.52
CA SER A 9 27.47 24.15 24.45
C SER A 9 26.32 24.35 23.45
N VAL A 10 25.70 25.53 23.43
CA VAL A 10 24.63 25.86 22.47
C VAL A 10 25.20 25.90 21.05
N PHE A 11 26.39 26.46 20.86
CA PHE A 11 27.04 26.52 19.55
C PHE A 11 27.35 25.12 19.00
N ILE A 12 27.92 24.24 19.83
CA ILE A 12 28.19 22.85 19.44
C ILE A 12 26.88 22.13 19.06
N LEU A 13 25.81 22.33 19.83
CA LEU A 13 24.51 21.72 19.56
C LEU A 13 23.91 22.20 18.22
N CYS A 14 24.00 23.51 17.93
CA CYS A 14 23.53 24.06 16.66
C CYS A 14 24.32 23.53 15.46
N VAL A 15 25.66 23.47 15.53
CA VAL A 15 26.50 22.95 14.44
C VAL A 15 26.24 21.45 14.20
N SER A 16 26.02 20.68 15.27
CA SER A 16 25.69 19.26 15.18
C SER A 16 24.39 19.02 14.41
N ILE A 17 23.35 19.81 14.70
CA ILE A 17 22.04 19.70 14.03
C ILE A 17 22.15 20.10 12.55
N GLN A 18 22.89 21.16 12.22
CA GLN A 18 23.07 21.60 10.84
C GLN A 18 23.76 20.54 9.97
N HIS A 19 24.74 19.82 10.52
CA HIS A 19 25.46 18.77 9.81
C HIS A 19 24.57 17.54 9.52
N VAL A 20 23.67 17.20 10.44
CA VAL A 20 22.70 16.11 10.23
C VAL A 20 21.68 16.48 9.14
N VAL A 21 21.16 17.71 9.18
CA VAL A 21 20.16 18.18 8.21
C VAL A 21 20.72 18.25 6.78
N HIS A 22 21.96 18.75 6.59
CA HIS A 22 22.59 18.79 5.26
C HIS A 22 22.98 17.39 4.76
N SER A 23 23.34 16.46 5.65
CA SER A 23 23.65 15.09 5.22
C SER A 23 22.44 14.33 4.68
N GLN A 24 21.21 14.76 5.02
CA GLN A 24 19.99 14.14 4.53
C GLN A 24 19.50 14.73 3.20
N SER A 25 19.74 16.02 2.94
CA SER A 25 19.36 16.64 1.65
C SER A 25 20.19 16.13 0.48
N ASP A 26 21.39 15.62 0.77
CA ASP A 26 22.34 15.13 -0.25
C ASP A 26 22.30 13.60 -0.38
N ALA A 27 21.25 12.95 0.14
CA ALA A 27 21.06 11.52 -0.08
C ALA A 27 20.89 11.27 -1.59
N PRO A 28 21.73 10.43 -2.21
CA PRO A 28 21.63 10.18 -3.64
C PRO A 28 20.29 9.50 -3.95
N GLU A 29 19.48 10.14 -4.78
CA GLU A 29 18.27 9.54 -5.32
C GLU A 29 18.66 8.36 -6.24
N LEU A 30 17.81 7.34 -6.27
CA LEU A 30 17.98 6.25 -7.22
C LEU A 30 17.83 6.81 -8.65
N SER A 31 18.70 6.35 -9.56
CA SER A 31 18.54 6.69 -10.97
C SER A 31 17.21 6.17 -11.51
N SER A 32 16.70 6.80 -12.57
CA SER A 32 15.52 6.34 -13.31
C SER A 32 15.62 4.86 -13.65
N ASP A 33 16.80 4.43 -14.11
CA ASP A 33 17.05 3.05 -14.54
C ASP A 33 16.94 2.07 -13.36
N CYS A 34 17.46 2.45 -12.18
CA CYS A 34 17.30 1.66 -10.96
C CYS A 34 15.83 1.56 -10.52
N LEU A 35 15.04 2.62 -10.71
CA LEU A 35 13.61 2.60 -10.40
C LEU A 35 12.84 1.69 -11.37
N GLU A 36 13.18 1.71 -12.66
CA GLU A 36 12.61 0.84 -13.70
C GLU A 36 12.94 -0.64 -13.40
N GLU A 37 14.21 -0.94 -13.14
CA GLU A 37 14.67 -2.30 -12.82
C GLU A 37 14.03 -2.84 -11.52
N ARG A 38 13.80 -1.97 -10.54
CA ARG A 38 13.04 -2.32 -9.34
C ARG A 38 11.63 -2.75 -9.70
N LYS A 39 10.89 -1.98 -10.50
CA LYS A 39 9.52 -2.33 -10.91
C LYS A 39 9.47 -3.70 -11.60
N VAL A 40 10.35 -3.92 -12.59
CA VAL A 40 10.40 -5.21 -13.32
C VAL A 40 10.72 -6.38 -12.40
N ARG A 41 11.65 -6.19 -11.45
CA ARG A 41 12.00 -7.20 -10.46
C ARG A 41 10.83 -7.52 -9.53
N ASP A 42 10.15 -6.49 -9.04
CA ASP A 42 9.04 -6.62 -8.11
C ASP A 42 7.86 -7.32 -8.80
N GLU A 43 7.53 -6.94 -10.04
CA GLU A 43 6.52 -7.62 -10.86
C GLU A 43 6.85 -9.11 -11.07
N LYS A 44 8.10 -9.42 -11.41
CA LYS A 44 8.56 -10.82 -11.57
C LYS A 44 8.45 -11.60 -10.26
N HIS A 45 8.80 -10.98 -9.14
CA HIS A 45 8.74 -11.60 -7.82
C HIS A 45 7.30 -11.92 -7.42
N VAL A 46 6.38 -10.95 -7.58
CA VAL A 46 4.96 -11.13 -7.34
C VAL A 46 4.40 -12.26 -8.19
N LYS A 47 4.73 -12.31 -9.49
CA LYS A 47 4.29 -13.37 -10.39
C LYS A 47 4.71 -14.76 -9.92
N ASN A 48 5.96 -14.90 -9.45
CA ASN A 48 6.45 -16.17 -8.93
C ASN A 48 5.72 -16.59 -7.66
N ILE A 49 5.50 -15.66 -6.72
CA ILE A 49 4.74 -15.94 -5.48
C ILE A 49 3.33 -16.43 -5.82
N ILE A 50 2.64 -15.74 -6.74
CA ILE A 50 1.29 -16.12 -7.16
C ILE A 50 1.29 -17.50 -7.82
N GLN A 51 2.28 -17.82 -8.65
CA GLN A 51 2.41 -19.14 -9.25
C GLN A 51 2.66 -20.25 -8.21
N ASP A 52 3.50 -19.98 -7.22
CA ASP A 52 3.76 -20.91 -6.10
C ASP A 52 2.50 -21.15 -5.28
N ILE A 53 1.71 -20.10 -5.00
CA ILE A 53 0.42 -20.23 -4.31
C ILE A 53 -0.55 -21.06 -5.16
N LYS A 54 -0.71 -20.74 -6.46
CA LYS A 54 -1.61 -21.47 -7.37
C LYS A 54 -1.25 -22.97 -7.41
N SER A 55 0.04 -23.31 -7.51
CA SER A 55 0.50 -24.69 -7.56
C SER A 55 0.37 -25.43 -6.22
N THR A 56 0.78 -24.79 -5.11
CA THR A 56 0.73 -25.39 -3.77
C THR A 56 -0.70 -25.71 -3.33
N PHE A 57 -1.65 -24.83 -3.64
CA PHE A 57 -3.05 -24.97 -3.23
C PHE A 57 -3.96 -25.49 -4.34
N ASN A 58 -3.40 -25.86 -5.50
CA ASN A 58 -4.14 -26.29 -6.70
C ASN A 58 -5.28 -25.32 -7.07
N LEU A 59 -5.01 -24.02 -7.02
CA LEU A 59 -5.98 -22.97 -7.28
C LEU A 59 -6.04 -22.67 -8.78
N ASN A 60 -7.23 -22.81 -9.36
CA ASN A 60 -7.51 -22.32 -10.71
C ASN A 60 -7.98 -20.86 -10.65
N ILE A 61 -7.01 -19.95 -10.50
CA ILE A 61 -7.23 -18.50 -10.51
C ILE A 61 -6.95 -18.01 -11.93
N ASP A 62 -8.03 -17.89 -12.71
CA ASP A 62 -8.02 -17.13 -13.96
C ASP A 62 -8.12 -15.63 -13.63
N GLU A 63 -7.08 -14.88 -13.93
CA GLU A 63 -7.00 -13.43 -13.69
C GLU A 63 -8.06 -12.65 -14.46
N HIS A 64 -8.61 -13.21 -15.55
CA HIS A 64 -9.71 -12.62 -16.30
C HIS A 64 -11.11 -12.93 -15.73
N SER A 65 -11.19 -13.88 -14.80
CA SER A 65 -12.47 -14.31 -14.19
C SER A 65 -12.93 -13.43 -13.03
N PHE A 66 -12.09 -12.48 -12.59
CA PHE A 66 -12.36 -11.60 -11.46
C PHE A 66 -12.46 -10.16 -11.92
N TRP A 67 -13.45 -9.44 -11.41
CA TRP A 67 -13.64 -8.03 -11.70
C TRP A 67 -13.21 -7.24 -10.48
N GLU A 68 -12.38 -6.23 -10.69
CA GLU A 68 -12.06 -5.27 -9.65
C GLU A 68 -13.31 -4.41 -9.39
N VAL A 69 -13.68 -4.29 -8.12
CA VAL A 69 -14.82 -3.52 -7.66
C VAL A 69 -14.27 -2.42 -6.76
N SER A 70 -14.59 -1.16 -7.07
CA SER A 70 -14.29 -0.05 -6.17
C SER A 70 -15.32 0.06 -5.05
N LYS A 71 -14.98 0.74 -3.95
CA LYS A 71 -15.95 1.02 -2.86
C LYS A 71 -17.22 1.69 -3.39
N ARG A 72 -17.06 2.63 -4.34
CA ARG A 72 -18.17 3.33 -4.98
C ARG A 72 -19.06 2.38 -5.78
N ASP A 73 -18.47 1.47 -6.54
CA ASP A 73 -19.24 0.51 -7.34
C ASP A 73 -19.99 -0.48 -6.45
N LEU A 74 -19.39 -0.89 -5.33
CA LEU A 74 -20.03 -1.72 -4.32
C LEU A 74 -21.22 -1.02 -3.66
N GLU A 75 -21.06 0.26 -3.29
CA GLU A 75 -22.15 1.09 -2.73
C GLU A 75 -23.27 1.31 -3.73
N ALA A 76 -22.93 1.58 -4.99
CA ALA A 76 -23.89 1.73 -6.08
C ALA A 76 -24.68 0.44 -6.31
N ALA A 77 -24.02 -0.71 -6.34
CA ALA A 77 -24.67 -2.00 -6.47
C ALA A 77 -25.63 -2.28 -5.29
N HIS A 78 -25.20 -2.03 -4.06
CA HIS A 78 -26.05 -2.20 -2.88
C HIS A 78 -27.31 -1.31 -2.97
N LEU A 79 -27.18 -0.07 -3.43
CA LEU A 79 -28.33 0.82 -3.65
C LEU A 79 -29.25 0.32 -4.78
N MET A 80 -28.67 -0.08 -5.92
CA MET A 80 -29.42 -0.48 -7.12
C MET A 80 -30.23 -1.75 -6.93
N TYR A 81 -29.72 -2.72 -6.17
CA TYR A 81 -30.39 -4.01 -5.93
C TYR A 81 -31.32 -4.01 -4.71
N GLY A 82 -31.71 -2.84 -4.19
CA GLY A 82 -32.64 -2.74 -3.07
C GLY A 82 -32.03 -3.18 -1.75
N GLY A 83 -30.79 -2.75 -1.49
CA GLY A 83 -29.98 -3.09 -0.33
C GLY A 83 -30.76 -3.05 0.98
N LYS A 84 -30.62 -4.12 1.76
CA LYS A 84 -31.22 -4.21 3.09
C LYS A 84 -30.32 -3.46 4.07
N GLU A 85 -30.93 -2.74 5.01
CA GLU A 85 -30.21 -2.04 6.09
C GLU A 85 -29.29 -2.99 6.88
N ASN A 86 -29.66 -4.27 6.98
CA ASN A 86 -28.88 -5.31 7.65
C ASN A 86 -28.43 -6.41 6.67
N ASP A 87 -27.74 -6.00 5.60
CA ASP A 87 -27.13 -6.90 4.62
C ASP A 87 -25.76 -7.39 5.14
N SER A 88 -25.73 -8.62 5.65
CA SER A 88 -24.50 -9.24 6.17
C SER A 88 -23.44 -9.45 5.09
N TYR A 89 -23.83 -9.64 3.83
CA TYR A 89 -22.90 -9.85 2.73
C TYR A 89 -22.22 -8.53 2.35
N TYR A 90 -23.01 -7.49 2.08
CA TYR A 90 -22.49 -6.13 1.85
C TYR A 90 -21.60 -5.65 3.00
N ASN A 91 -22.06 -5.81 4.25
CA ASN A 91 -21.33 -5.40 5.46
C ASN A 91 -20.02 -6.17 5.65
N SER A 92 -19.89 -7.36 5.08
CA SER A 92 -18.62 -8.11 5.11
C SER A 92 -17.63 -7.62 4.06
N LEU A 93 -18.11 -7.26 2.87
CA LEU A 93 -17.29 -6.73 1.78
C LEU A 93 -16.78 -5.31 2.07
N THR A 94 -17.61 -4.46 2.67
CA THR A 94 -17.21 -3.08 3.01
C THR A 94 -16.07 -2.99 4.01
N LYS A 95 -15.98 -3.95 4.94
CA LYS A 95 -14.88 -4.03 5.93
C LYS A 95 -13.49 -4.07 5.29
N ILE A 96 -13.38 -4.60 4.07
CA ILE A 96 -12.10 -4.66 3.34
C ILE A 96 -11.57 -3.26 3.06
N TYR A 97 -12.45 -2.31 2.71
CA TYR A 97 -12.08 -0.92 2.48
C TYR A 97 -11.82 -0.13 3.77
N ASP A 98 -12.44 -0.55 4.88
CA ASP A 98 -12.32 0.14 6.16
C ASP A 98 -11.14 -0.38 6.99
N SER A 99 -10.58 -1.56 6.67
CA SER A 99 -9.36 -2.07 7.27
C SER A 99 -8.13 -1.30 6.75
N GLY A 100 -7.84 -0.16 7.36
CA GLY A 100 -6.75 0.78 7.04
C GLY A 100 -5.32 0.26 7.33
N GLY A 101 -5.03 -1.00 7.02
CA GLY A 101 -3.73 -1.63 7.25
C GLY A 101 -2.73 -1.57 6.08
N PHE A 102 -3.16 -1.10 4.90
CA PHE A 102 -2.34 -1.07 3.70
C PHE A 102 -1.95 0.36 3.35
N SER A 103 -0.71 0.55 2.86
CA SER A 103 -0.20 1.83 2.36
C SER A 103 -0.96 2.34 1.13
N GLU A 104 -1.71 1.46 0.47
CA GLU A 104 -2.55 1.71 -0.69
C GLU A 104 -4.01 1.38 -0.38
N GLN A 105 -4.96 1.96 -1.14
CA GLN A 105 -6.37 1.60 -1.01
C GLN A 105 -6.54 0.12 -1.34
N PRO A 106 -7.17 -0.68 -0.46
CA PRO A 106 -7.37 -2.10 -0.71
C PRO A 106 -8.34 -2.31 -1.89
N SER A 107 -7.99 -3.23 -2.78
CA SER A 107 -8.82 -3.62 -3.93
C SER A 107 -9.69 -4.83 -3.59
N LEU A 108 -10.96 -4.80 -4.01
CA LEU A 108 -11.88 -5.94 -3.93
C LEU A 108 -12.00 -6.58 -5.31
N PHE A 109 -11.82 -7.89 -5.39
CA PHE A 109 -12.02 -8.66 -6.60
C PHE A 109 -13.18 -9.63 -6.41
N VAL A 110 -14.20 -9.52 -7.28
CA VAL A 110 -15.40 -10.36 -7.23
C VAL A 110 -15.46 -11.23 -8.47
N ARG A 111 -15.79 -12.51 -8.28
CA ARG A 111 -16.13 -13.42 -9.39
C ARG A 111 -17.63 -13.40 -9.59
N ALA A 112 -18.08 -13.19 -10.82
CA ALA A 112 -19.50 -13.37 -11.15
C ALA A 112 -19.88 -14.83 -10.92
N GLN A 113 -20.96 -15.06 -10.16
CA GLN A 113 -21.51 -16.40 -10.02
C GLN A 113 -22.25 -16.73 -11.32
N GLU A 114 -21.89 -17.84 -11.97
CA GLU A 114 -22.59 -18.32 -13.17
C GLU A 114 -24.07 -18.54 -12.83
N ALA A 115 -24.94 -18.10 -13.75
CA ALA A 115 -26.40 -18.13 -13.61
C ALA A 115 -26.99 -19.52 -13.90
#